data_AF-A0A1E3WBJ1-F1
#
_entry.id   AF-A0A1E3WBJ1-F1
#
_cell.length_a   1.000
_cell.length_b   1.000
_cell.length_c   1.000
_cell.angle_alpha   90.00
_cell.angle_beta   90.00
_cell.angle_gamma   90.00
#
_symmetry.space_group_name_H-M   'P 1'
#
loop_
_entity.id
_entity.type
_entity.pdbx_description
1 polymer ?
#
loop_
_entity_poly.entity_id
_entity_poly.type
_entity_poly.pdbx_seq_one_letter_code
_entity_poly.pdbx_strand_id
1 'polypeptide(L)'
;MAPMMRLVLGLGVLVLILAAVALGLPAHVTVARSVGINAPEYAIYPYLNNLRRFPEWSPWAARDPSMKMTYSGPPEGKGAKVEWESEVPSVGDGSLQIVETEQSRSVDLAADINGLNGASSYQLTPDGSGSKVTWIFRYETGSSPIKRWKG
;
A
#
# COMPACT_ATOMS: atom_id res chain seq x y z
N MET A 1 -16.91 -36.88 -38.30
CA MET A 1 -16.08 -35.82 -37.69
C MET A 1 -15.97 -36.10 -36.20
N ALA A 2 -14.76 -36.43 -35.75
CA ALA A 2 -14.51 -37.14 -34.50
C ALA A 2 -14.68 -36.26 -33.24
N PRO A 3 -15.14 -36.84 -32.11
CA PRO A 3 -15.30 -36.14 -30.83
C PRO A 3 -14.02 -35.41 -30.36
N MET A 4 -12.86 -35.90 -30.77
CA MET A 4 -11.55 -35.27 -30.54
C MET A 4 -11.49 -33.81 -31.05
N MET A 5 -12.05 -33.53 -32.23
CA MET A 5 -12.01 -32.20 -32.83
C MET A 5 -12.88 -31.19 -32.06
N ARG A 6 -14.02 -31.64 -31.52
CA ARG A 6 -14.90 -30.82 -30.68
C ARG A 6 -14.25 -30.47 -29.34
N LEU A 7 -13.49 -31.41 -28.77
CA LEU A 7 -12.78 -31.21 -27.50
C LEU A 7 -11.63 -30.21 -27.66
N VAL A 8 -10.86 -30.30 -28.75
CA VAL A 8 -9.80 -29.33 -29.08
C VAL A 8 -10.37 -27.92 -29.31
N LEU A 9 -11.48 -27.80 -30.04
CA LEU A 9 -12.16 -26.51 -30.24
C LEU A 9 -12.69 -25.94 -28.93
N GLY A 10 -13.33 -26.76 -28.09
CA GLY A 10 -13.82 -26.33 -26.78
C GLY A 10 -12.70 -25.85 -25.85
N LEU A 11 -11.57 -26.55 -25.83
CA LEU A 11 -10.40 -26.16 -25.04
C LEU A 11 -9.78 -24.85 -25.58
N GLY A 12 -9.73 -24.68 -26.90
CA GLY A 12 -9.28 -23.44 -27.53
C GLY A 12 -10.15 -22.23 -27.15
N VAL A 13 -11.48 -22.39 -27.17
CA VAL A 13 -12.41 -21.34 -26.73
C VAL A 13 -12.24 -21.03 -25.25
N LEU A 14 -12.06 -22.05 -24.40
CA LEU A 14 -11.82 -21.85 -22.97
C LEU A 14 -10.54 -21.04 -22.71
N VAL A 15 -9.44 -21.37 -23.40
CA VAL A 15 -8.17 -20.63 -23.29
C VAL A 15 -8.34 -19.18 -23.75
N LEU A 16 -9.08 -18.94 -24.84
CA LEU A 16 -9.37 -17.58 -25.32
C LEU A 16 -10.19 -16.76 -24.32
N ILE A 17 -11.20 -17.37 -23.69
CA ILE A 17 -12.00 -16.70 -22.65
C ILE A 17 -11.13 -16.35 -21.45
N LEU A 18 -10.29 -17.27 -20.98
CA LEU A 18 -9.38 -17.02 -19.86
C LEU A 18 -8.36 -15.91 -20.18
N ALA A 19 -7.84 -15.88 -21.40
CA ALA A 19 -6.94 -14.83 -21.86
C ALA A 19 -7.64 -13.47 -21.94
N ALA A 20 -8.86 -13.41 -22.47
CA ALA A 20 -9.65 -12.18 -22.55
C ALA A 20 -9.97 -11.62 -21.15
N VAL A 21 -10.34 -12.47 -20.20
CA VAL A 21 -10.56 -12.08 -18.81
C VAL A 21 -9.26 -11.56 -18.18
N ALA A 22 -8.14 -12.25 -18.35
CA ALA A 22 -6.84 -11.82 -17.81
C ALA A 22 -6.36 -10.46 -18.34
N LEU A 23 -6.64 -10.18 -19.62
CA LEU A 23 -6.33 -8.88 -20.25
C LEU A 23 -7.23 -7.75 -19.73
N GLY A 24 -8.46 -8.07 -19.31
CA GLY A 24 -9.41 -7.11 -18.75
C GLY A 24 -9.20 -6.73 -17.27
N LEU A 25 -8.33 -7.44 -16.53
CA LEU A 25 -8.03 -7.09 -15.14
C LEU A 25 -7.25 -5.75 -15.07
N PRO A 26 -7.60 -4.85 -14.13
CA PRO A 26 -6.93 -3.56 -13.98
C PRO A 26 -5.44 -3.75 -13.67
N ALA A 27 -4.58 -2.95 -14.32
CA ALA A 27 -3.14 -3.02 -14.14
C ALA A 27 -2.65 -2.44 -12.80
N HIS A 28 -3.51 -1.68 -12.12
CA HIS A 28 -3.22 -0.97 -10.88
C HIS A 28 -4.23 -1.38 -9.81
N VAL A 29 -3.75 -1.60 -8.59
CA VAL A 29 -4.57 -1.86 -7.41
C VAL A 29 -4.52 -0.64 -6.51
N THR A 30 -5.68 -0.21 -6.03
CA THR A 30 -5.79 0.85 -5.01
C THR A 30 -6.50 0.28 -3.80
N VAL A 31 -5.85 0.34 -2.65
CA VAL A 31 -6.41 -0.02 -1.34
C VAL A 31 -6.63 1.27 -0.56
N ALA A 32 -7.81 1.44 0.01
CA ALA A 32 -8.12 2.57 0.88
C ALA A 32 -8.75 2.10 2.19
N ARG A 33 -8.34 2.72 3.30
CA ARG A 33 -8.90 2.51 4.63
C ARG A 33 -9.08 3.86 5.32
N SER A 34 -10.14 4.00 6.10
CA SER A 34 -10.38 5.22 6.86
C SER A 34 -10.70 4.90 8.32
N VAL A 35 -10.35 5.83 9.21
CA VAL A 35 -10.66 5.79 10.63
C VAL A 35 -11.01 7.19 11.12
N GLY A 36 -12.02 7.28 11.99
CA GLY A 36 -12.33 8.52 12.70
C GLY A 36 -11.48 8.63 13.97
N ILE A 37 -10.88 9.78 14.20
CA ILE A 37 -10.07 10.09 15.39
C ILE A 37 -10.68 11.32 16.06
N ASN A 38 -10.94 11.22 17.36
CA ASN A 38 -11.42 12.35 18.16
C ASN A 38 -10.28 13.33 18.51
N ALA A 39 -9.66 13.87 17.47
CA ALA A 39 -8.62 14.89 17.54
C ALA A 39 -8.68 15.74 16.26
N PRO A 40 -8.34 17.03 16.33
CA PRO A 40 -8.23 17.87 15.14
C PRO A 40 -6.99 17.49 14.30
N GLU A 41 -7.00 17.85 13.03
CA GLU A 41 -6.02 17.40 12.03
C GLU A 41 -4.61 17.85 12.41
N TYR A 42 -4.49 19.06 12.96
CA TYR A 42 -3.20 19.62 13.40
C TYR A 42 -2.57 18.82 14.55
N ALA A 43 -3.35 18.07 15.33
CA ALA A 43 -2.84 17.21 16.39
C ALA A 43 -2.39 15.85 15.84
N ILE A 44 -3.00 15.38 14.75
CA ILE A 44 -2.70 14.09 14.11
C ILE A 44 -1.52 14.22 13.14
N TYR A 45 -1.48 15.30 12.36
CA TYR A 45 -0.50 15.52 11.30
C TYR A 45 0.98 15.34 11.73
N PRO A 46 1.42 15.80 12.92
CA PRO A 46 2.81 15.58 13.37
C PRO A 46 3.22 14.11 13.52
N TYR A 47 2.26 13.19 13.71
CA TYR A 47 2.54 11.75 13.77
C TYR A 47 2.77 11.15 12.39
N LEU A 48 2.09 11.68 11.37
CA LEU A 48 2.18 11.23 9.98
C LEU A 48 3.39 11.85 9.27
N ASN A 49 3.68 13.13 9.56
CA ASN A 49 4.75 13.91 8.95
C ASN A 49 6.14 13.59 9.51
N ASN A 50 6.23 12.87 10.63
CA ASN A 50 7.49 12.50 11.27
C ASN A 50 7.60 10.96 11.35
N LEU A 51 8.36 10.38 10.43
CA LEU A 51 8.51 8.92 10.36
C LEU A 51 9.30 8.33 11.54
N ARG A 52 9.99 9.14 12.35
CA ARG A 52 10.61 8.64 13.61
C ARG A 52 9.55 8.27 14.66
N ARG A 53 8.33 8.76 14.49
CA ARG A 53 7.15 8.43 15.30
C ARG A 53 6.36 7.26 14.73
N PHE A 54 6.77 6.71 13.59
CA PHE A 54 6.11 5.56 12.96
C PHE A 54 5.92 4.37 13.93
N PRO A 55 6.86 4.01 14.82
CA PRO A 55 6.63 2.95 15.81
C PRO A 55 5.42 3.18 16.73
N GLU A 56 5.02 4.42 16.99
CA GLU A 56 3.95 4.76 17.93
C GLU A 56 2.57 4.32 17.41
N TRP A 57 2.40 4.21 16.09
CA TRP A 57 1.10 3.97 15.46
C TRP A 57 1.14 2.97 14.29
N SER A 58 2.33 2.52 13.90
CA SER A 58 2.52 1.57 12.79
C SER A 58 1.76 0.25 13.05
N PRO A 59 1.14 -0.34 12.01
CA PRO A 59 0.55 -1.68 12.11
C PRO A 59 1.58 -2.77 12.41
N TRP A 60 2.87 -2.50 12.21
CA TRP A 60 3.97 -3.46 12.37
C TRP A 60 4.50 -3.52 13.80
N ALA A 61 4.55 -2.40 14.52
CA ALA A 61 5.20 -2.32 15.83
C ALA A 61 4.58 -3.25 16.89
N ALA A 62 3.26 -3.45 16.83
CA ALA A 62 2.56 -4.39 17.72
C ALA A 62 2.77 -5.86 17.33
N ARG A 63 3.14 -6.15 16.08
CA ARG A 63 3.32 -7.51 15.55
C ARG A 63 4.75 -8.01 15.73
N ASP A 64 5.72 -7.11 15.58
CA ASP A 64 7.13 -7.39 15.86
C ASP A 64 7.75 -6.24 16.68
N PRO A 65 7.80 -6.39 18.02
CA PRO A 65 8.49 -5.44 18.90
C PRO A 65 10.02 -5.43 18.73
N SER A 66 10.60 -6.45 18.10
CA SER A 66 12.04 -6.59 17.87
C SER A 66 12.52 -6.07 16.52
N MET A 67 11.59 -5.60 15.69
CA MET A 67 11.84 -5.06 14.36
C MET A 67 12.86 -3.91 14.42
N LYS A 68 13.86 -3.99 13.55
CA LYS A 68 14.91 -2.97 13.47
C LYS A 68 14.45 -1.88 12.54
N MET A 69 14.43 -0.63 13.02
CA MET A 69 14.13 0.53 12.19
C MET A 69 15.35 1.43 12.01
N THR A 70 15.60 1.83 10.77
CA THR A 70 16.65 2.78 10.39
C THR A 70 16.00 4.04 9.81
N TYR A 71 16.49 5.21 10.20
CA TYR A 71 15.94 6.49 9.77
C TYR A 71 16.98 7.29 9.00
N SER A 72 16.57 7.90 7.90
CA SER A 72 17.42 8.77 7.09
C SER A 72 16.66 10.02 6.63
N GLY A 73 17.41 11.04 6.20
CA GLY A 73 16.84 12.34 5.83
C GLY A 73 16.46 13.22 7.03
N PRO A 74 15.66 14.28 6.80
CA PRO A 74 15.17 15.17 7.85
C PRO A 74 14.28 14.42 8.87
N PRO A 75 14.11 14.95 10.09
CA PRO A 75 13.24 14.33 11.08
C PRO A 75 11.76 14.32 10.68
N GLU A 76 11.34 15.26 9.84
CA GLU A 76 9.97 15.39 9.37
C GLU A 76 9.90 16.00 7.96
N GLY A 77 8.77 15.83 7.29
CA GLY A 77 8.53 16.40 5.97
C GLY A 77 9.25 15.69 4.83
N LYS A 78 9.25 16.34 3.66
CA LYS A 78 9.79 15.78 2.42
C LYS A 78 11.23 15.29 2.57
N GLY A 79 11.47 14.06 2.17
CA GLY A 79 12.76 13.39 2.24
C GLY A 79 12.98 12.58 3.52
N ALA A 80 12.15 12.74 4.56
CA ALA A 80 12.21 11.88 5.73
C ALA A 80 11.91 10.44 5.32
N LYS A 81 12.70 9.48 5.81
CA LYS A 81 12.59 8.06 5.45
C LYS A 81 12.74 7.17 6.68
N VAL A 82 11.94 6.11 6.72
CA VAL A 82 12.10 4.97 7.62
C VAL A 82 12.23 3.69 6.80
N GLU A 83 13.15 2.83 7.21
CA GLU A 83 13.35 1.47 6.71
C GLU A 83 13.20 0.52 7.88
N TRP A 84 12.61 -0.64 7.66
CA TRP A 84 12.49 -1.66 8.69
C TRP A 84 12.85 -3.05 8.17
N GLU A 85 13.41 -3.84 9.08
CA GLU A 85 13.77 -5.25 8.88
C GLU A 85 13.16 -6.09 9.99
N SER A 86 12.46 -7.17 9.62
CA SER A 86 11.75 -8.06 10.54
C SER A 86 11.95 -9.53 10.17
N GLU A 87 12.24 -10.36 11.18
CA GLU A 87 12.26 -11.82 11.02
C GLU A 87 10.84 -12.42 11.00
N VAL A 88 9.81 -11.65 11.36
CA VAL A 88 8.41 -12.10 11.37
C VAL A 88 7.82 -12.02 9.96
N PRO A 89 7.49 -13.14 9.29
CA PRO A 89 7.10 -13.12 7.88
C PRO A 89 5.84 -12.30 7.56
N SER A 90 4.94 -12.12 8.52
CA SER A 90 3.73 -11.31 8.36
C SER A 90 3.94 -9.79 8.47
N VAL A 91 5.13 -9.38 8.91
CA VAL A 91 5.58 -7.97 8.92
C VAL A 91 6.52 -7.79 7.73
N GLY A 92 7.57 -8.60 7.71
CA GLY A 92 8.64 -8.56 6.71
C GLY A 92 9.32 -7.20 6.65
N ASP A 93 10.01 -6.94 5.55
CA ASP A 93 10.88 -5.79 5.39
C ASP A 93 10.21 -4.70 4.55
N GLY A 94 10.64 -3.45 4.69
CA GLY A 94 10.12 -2.39 3.86
C GLY A 94 10.65 -1.00 4.18
N SER A 95 10.12 -0.02 3.45
CA SER A 95 10.47 1.38 3.62
C SER A 95 9.31 2.32 3.31
N LEU A 96 9.34 3.49 3.94
CA LEU A 96 8.48 4.62 3.63
C LEU A 96 9.37 5.86 3.53
N GLN A 97 9.16 6.66 2.47
CA GLN A 97 9.81 7.96 2.30
C GLN A 97 8.77 9.01 1.97
N ILE A 98 8.74 10.10 2.73
CA ILE A 98 7.85 11.23 2.46
C ILE A 98 8.32 11.95 1.19
N VAL A 99 7.44 12.08 0.20
CA VAL A 99 7.73 12.74 -1.08
C VAL A 99 7.08 14.12 -1.20
N GLU A 100 5.95 14.33 -0.52
CA GLU A 100 5.19 15.56 -0.52
C GLU A 100 4.29 15.64 0.72
N THR A 101 4.05 16.85 1.21
CA THR A 101 3.21 17.09 2.38
C THR A 101 2.41 18.38 2.21
N GLU A 102 1.18 18.36 2.71
CA GLU A 102 0.34 19.55 2.87
C GLU A 102 -0.09 19.63 4.33
N GLN A 103 0.27 20.74 4.99
CA GLN A 103 0.13 20.88 6.44
C GLN A 103 -1.31 20.61 6.90
N SER A 104 -1.46 19.70 7.86
CA SER A 104 -2.75 19.28 8.43
C SER A 104 -3.75 18.71 7.42
N ARG A 105 -3.32 18.33 6.21
CA ARG A 105 -4.20 17.82 5.16
C ARG A 105 -3.71 16.53 4.53
N SER A 106 -2.44 16.42 4.15
CA SER A 106 -1.92 15.20 3.54
C SER A 106 -0.43 14.96 3.75
N VAL A 107 -0.05 13.68 3.71
CA VAL A 107 1.33 13.22 3.66
C VAL A 107 1.40 12.12 2.61
N ASP A 108 2.12 12.37 1.52
CA ASP A 108 2.32 11.43 0.43
C ASP A 108 3.72 10.80 0.54
N LEU A 109 3.77 9.48 0.34
CA LEU A 109 4.96 8.66 0.53
C LEU A 109 5.21 7.73 -0.65
N ALA A 110 6.47 7.58 -1.00
CA ALA A 110 6.94 6.39 -1.71
C ALA A 110 7.05 5.24 -0.69
N ALA A 111 6.59 4.06 -1.08
CA ALA A 111 6.53 2.89 -0.21
C ALA A 111 7.10 1.66 -0.92
N ASP A 112 7.91 0.89 -0.20
CA ASP A 112 8.28 -0.48 -0.55
C ASP A 112 7.84 -1.35 0.63
N ILE A 113 6.95 -2.31 0.37
CA ILE A 113 6.49 -3.25 1.39
C ILE A 113 6.76 -4.65 0.86
N ASN A 114 7.75 -5.34 1.43
CA ASN A 114 8.16 -6.68 1.01
C ASN A 114 8.48 -6.78 -0.50
N GLY A 115 9.15 -5.76 -1.04
CA GLY A 115 9.49 -5.66 -2.47
C GLY A 115 8.35 -5.17 -3.36
N LEU A 116 7.17 -4.90 -2.79
CA LEU A 116 6.05 -4.30 -3.49
C LEU A 116 6.17 -2.77 -3.44
N ASN A 117 6.62 -2.21 -4.55
CA ASN A 117 6.75 -0.78 -4.72
C ASN A 117 5.39 -0.13 -5.02
N GLY A 118 5.10 0.97 -4.35
CA GLY A 118 3.84 1.69 -4.49
C GLY A 118 3.88 3.12 -3.95
N ALA A 119 2.77 3.82 -4.12
CA ALA A 119 2.53 5.14 -3.56
C ALA A 119 1.55 5.03 -2.41
N SER A 120 1.93 5.52 -1.24
CA SER A 120 1.09 5.63 -0.05
C SER A 120 0.69 7.08 0.18
N SER A 121 -0.51 7.34 0.66
CA SER A 121 -1.02 8.67 0.98
C SER A 121 -1.86 8.61 2.25
N TYR A 122 -1.61 9.52 3.18
CA TYR A 122 -2.50 9.78 4.31
C TYR A 122 -3.21 11.10 4.09
N GLN A 123 -4.53 11.09 4.17
CA GLN A 123 -5.38 12.28 4.01
C GLN A 123 -6.15 12.53 5.31
N LEU A 124 -6.14 13.78 5.75
CA LEU A 124 -6.85 14.27 6.93
C LEU A 124 -8.00 15.15 6.46
N THR A 125 -9.21 14.84 6.92
CA THR A 125 -10.41 15.64 6.63
C THR A 125 -11.20 15.88 7.92
N PRO A 126 -11.72 17.10 8.15
CA PRO A 126 -12.57 17.37 9.31
C PRO A 126 -13.80 16.47 9.36
N ASP A 127 -14.12 15.99 10.56
CA ASP A 127 -15.29 15.16 10.84
C ASP A 127 -15.88 15.50 12.21
N GLY A 128 -16.79 16.48 12.23
CA GLY A 128 -17.39 17.00 13.46
C GLY A 128 -16.36 17.67 14.38
N SER A 129 -16.21 17.17 15.61
CA SER A 129 -15.19 17.63 16.57
C SER A 129 -13.84 16.95 16.41
N GLY A 130 -13.72 15.99 15.50
CA GLY A 130 -12.51 15.23 15.23
C GLY A 130 -12.12 15.28 13.75
N SER A 131 -11.33 14.30 13.35
CA SER A 131 -10.86 14.17 11.97
C SER A 131 -11.01 12.74 11.49
N LYS A 132 -11.30 12.58 10.21
CA LYS A 132 -11.19 11.32 9.51
C LYS A 132 -9.81 11.23 8.85
N VAL A 133 -9.07 10.18 9.18
CA VAL A 133 -7.80 9.83 8.52
C VAL A 133 -8.09 8.76 7.47
N THR A 134 -7.69 9.01 6.24
CA THR A 134 -7.80 8.05 5.13
C THR A 134 -6.42 7.69 4.62
N TRP A 135 -6.05 6.42 4.77
CA TRP A 135 -4.85 5.84 4.18
C TRP A 135 -5.19 5.23 2.82
N ILE A 136 -4.37 5.52 1.82
CA ILE A 136 -4.50 5.02 0.46
C ILE A 136 -3.14 4.44 0.05
N PHE A 137 -3.14 3.22 -0.47
CA PHE A 137 -1.96 2.60 -1.06
C PHE A 137 -2.26 2.15 -2.49
N ARG A 138 -1.40 2.56 -3.42
CA ARG A 138 -1.49 2.25 -4.85
C ARG A 138 -0.25 1.52 -5.28
N TYR A 139 -0.43 0.38 -5.94
CA TYR A 139 0.68 -0.39 -6.50
C TYR A 139 0.30 -0.98 -7.85
N GLU A 140 1.31 -1.26 -8.66
CA GLU A 140 1.13 -1.90 -9.96
C GLU A 140 1.26 -3.42 -9.82
N THR A 141 0.26 -4.14 -10.33
CA THR A 141 0.29 -5.61 -10.40
C THR A 141 1.16 -6.14 -11.56
N GLY A 142 1.72 -5.24 -12.37
CA GLY A 142 2.53 -5.57 -13.55
C GLY A 142 1.72 -6.07 -14.76
N SER A 143 2.40 -6.19 -15.90
CA SER A 143 1.82 -6.63 -17.19
C SER A 143 1.66 -8.14 -17.34
N SER A 144 2.14 -8.94 -16.38
CA SER A 144 2.11 -10.40 -16.46
C SER A 144 0.76 -10.97 -15.98
N PRO A 145 0.02 -11.73 -16.82
CA PRO A 145 -1.26 -12.35 -16.45
C PRO A 145 -1.20 -13.20 -15.17
N ILE A 146 -0.05 -13.83 -14.90
CA ILE A 146 0.18 -14.69 -13.73
C ILE A 146 0.26 -13.88 -12.42
N LYS A 147 0.81 -12.65 -12.46
CA LYS A 147 0.88 -11.77 -11.27
C LYS A 147 -0.50 -11.19 -10.93
N ARG A 148 -1.31 -10.86 -11.95
CA ARG A 148 -2.68 -10.35 -11.79
C ARG A 148 -3.62 -11.34 -11.09
N TRP A 149 -3.41 -12.64 -11.24
CA TRP A 149 -4.25 -13.67 -10.62
C TRP A 149 -3.90 -13.95 -9.15
N LYS A 150 -2.70 -13.59 -8.70
CA LYS A 150 -2.21 -13.88 -7.34
C LYS A 150 -2.40 -12.75 -6.32
N GLY A 151 -2.72 -11.54 -6.77
CA GLY A 151 -2.97 -10.36 -5.91
C GLY A 151 -1.70 -9.73 -5.38
#